data_AF-A0A7S2BJS3-F1
#
_entry.id   AF-A0A7S2BJS3-F1
#
_cell.length_a   1.000
_cell.length_b   1.000
_cell.length_c   1.000
_cell.angle_alpha   90.00
_cell.angle_beta   90.00
_cell.angle_gamma   90.00
#
_symmetry.space_group_name_H-M   'P 1'
#
loop_
_entity.id
_entity.type
_entity.pdbx_description
1 polymer ?
#
loop_
_entity_poly.entity_id
_entity_poly.type
_entity_poly.pdbx_seq_one_letter_code
_entity_poly.pdbx_strand_id
1 'polypeptide(L)'
;IVPGGGTALLYASKNLTELGSKAQNFDQKVGIEIIQNALRKPVYTIASNAGVEGAVVVGKLLEMEDNNIGYNAATGEYVNMVAEGILDPLKVVRTALTDAASVSSLMMTSEAIIVEAPKPEGGG
;
A
#
# COMPACT_ATOMS: atom_id res chain seq x y z
N ILE A 1 14.34 4.85 -9.16
CA ILE A 1 13.41 5.65 -8.33
C ILE A 1 12.01 5.50 -8.89
N VAL A 2 10.98 5.71 -8.08
CA VAL A 2 9.57 5.67 -8.51
C VAL A 2 8.82 6.87 -7.91
N PRO A 3 7.64 7.25 -8.47
CA PRO A 3 6.77 8.23 -7.84
C PRO A 3 6.47 7.87 -6.39
N GLY A 4 6.75 8.80 -5.47
CA GLY A 4 6.62 8.56 -4.04
C GLY A 4 5.18 8.65 -3.53
N GLY A 5 5.00 8.76 -2.21
CA GLY A 5 3.70 9.02 -1.60
C GLY A 5 2.67 7.90 -1.79
N GLY A 6 3.13 6.68 -2.03
CA GLY A 6 2.27 5.52 -2.34
C GLY A 6 1.74 5.48 -3.77
N THR A 7 2.04 6.48 -4.60
CA THR A 7 1.56 6.60 -5.99
C THR A 7 1.99 5.41 -6.85
N ALA A 8 3.24 4.97 -6.73
CA ALA A 8 3.73 3.81 -7.47
C ALA A 8 2.94 2.51 -7.16
N LEU A 9 2.57 2.30 -5.89
CA LEU A 9 1.77 1.14 -5.47
C LEU A 9 0.32 1.25 -5.95
N LEU A 10 -0.26 2.46 -5.88
CA LEU A 10 -1.59 2.73 -6.41
C LEU A 10 -1.69 2.38 -7.89
N TYR A 11 -0.73 2.81 -8.71
CA TYR A 11 -0.75 2.49 -10.13
C TYR A 11 -0.45 1.02 -10.43
N ALA A 12 0.44 0.39 -9.66
CA ALA A 12 0.65 -1.06 -9.75
C ALA A 12 -0.66 -1.84 -9.48
N SER A 13 -1.57 -1.29 -8.66
CA SER A 13 -2.87 -1.89 -8.40
C SER A 13 -3.77 -2.01 -9.64
N LYS A 14 -3.58 -1.17 -10.67
CA LYS A 14 -4.34 -1.27 -11.94
C LYS A 14 -4.03 -2.58 -12.68
N ASN A 15 -2.78 -3.05 -12.59
CA ASN A 15 -2.33 -4.28 -13.26
C ASN A 15 -2.89 -5.55 -12.60
N LEU A 16 -3.32 -5.48 -11.34
CA LEU A 16 -3.93 -6.62 -10.63
C LEU A 16 -5.31 -6.99 -11.20
N THR A 17 -6.01 -6.08 -11.89
CA THR A 17 -7.29 -6.40 -12.55
C THR A 17 -7.12 -7.45 -13.65
N GLU A 18 -6.07 -7.32 -14.46
CA GLU A 18 -5.76 -8.31 -15.50
C GLU A 18 -5.35 -9.64 -14.87
N LEU A 19 -4.57 -9.60 -13.79
CA LEU A 19 -4.18 -10.80 -13.06
C LEU A 19 -5.39 -11.53 -12.46
N GLY A 20 -6.34 -10.79 -11.88
CA GLY A 20 -7.57 -11.33 -11.32
C GLY A 20 -8.44 -12.06 -12.34
N SER A 21 -8.43 -11.58 -13.60
CA SER A 21 -9.13 -12.25 -14.72
C SER A 21 -8.51 -13.60 -15.08
N LYS A 22 -7.25 -13.84 -14.70
CA LYS A 22 -6.50 -15.09 -14.94
C LYS A 22 -6.49 -16.01 -13.71
N ALA A 23 -7.23 -15.69 -12.65
CA ALA A 23 -7.31 -16.51 -11.45
C ALA A 23 -7.89 -17.89 -11.74
N GLN A 24 -7.31 -18.94 -11.14
CA GLN A 24 -7.72 -20.33 -11.39
C GLN A 24 -9.00 -20.72 -10.64
N ASN A 25 -9.28 -20.04 -9.53
CA ASN A 25 -10.45 -20.28 -8.69
C ASN A 25 -10.89 -18.99 -7.97
N PHE A 26 -12.04 -19.07 -7.29
CA PHE A 26 -12.64 -17.95 -6.58
C PHE A 26 -11.73 -17.42 -5.46
N ASP A 27 -11.09 -18.29 -4.68
CA ASP A 27 -10.26 -17.89 -3.55
C ASP A 27 -9.01 -17.09 -4.00
N GLN A 28 -8.38 -17.51 -5.10
CA GLN A 28 -7.29 -16.75 -5.71
C GLN A 28 -7.75 -15.37 -6.17
N LYS A 29 -8.95 -15.28 -6.79
CA LYS A 29 -9.51 -14.00 -7.22
C LYS A 29 -9.73 -13.07 -6.02
N VAL A 30 -10.35 -13.57 -4.95
CA VAL A 30 -10.54 -12.81 -3.71
C VAL A 30 -9.20 -12.36 -3.11
N GLY A 31 -8.19 -13.23 -3.08
CA GLY A 31 -6.84 -12.87 -2.64
C GLY A 31 -6.22 -11.73 -3.46
N ILE A 32 -6.36 -11.77 -4.78
CA ILE A 32 -5.88 -10.70 -5.68
C ILE A 32 -6.60 -9.38 -5.39
N GLU A 33 -7.92 -9.41 -5.19
CA GLU A 33 -8.72 -8.22 -4.86
C GLU A 33 -8.32 -7.62 -3.49
N ILE A 34 -8.00 -8.46 -2.50
CA ILE A 34 -7.48 -8.01 -1.19
C ILE A 34 -6.17 -7.24 -1.37
N ILE A 35 -5.22 -7.81 -2.11
CA ILE A 35 -3.94 -7.14 -2.38
C ILE A 35 -4.16 -5.84 -3.17
N GLN A 36 -5.04 -5.87 -4.17
CA GLN A 36 -5.37 -4.67 -4.96
C GLN A 36 -5.88 -3.54 -4.08
N ASN A 37 -6.76 -3.83 -3.12
CA ASN A 37 -7.25 -2.85 -2.17
C ASN A 37 -6.17 -2.37 -1.18
N ALA A 38 -5.31 -3.28 -0.71
CA ALA A 38 -4.19 -2.93 0.17
C ALA A 38 -3.19 -1.97 -0.49
N LEU A 39 -2.89 -2.14 -1.78
CA LEU A 39 -1.97 -1.26 -2.51
C LEU A 39 -2.48 0.18 -2.67
N ARG A 40 -3.79 0.41 -2.58
CA ARG A 40 -4.39 1.76 -2.61
C ARG A 40 -4.27 2.48 -1.28
N LYS A 41 -4.02 1.74 -0.20
CA LYS A 41 -4.11 2.24 1.17
C LYS A 41 -3.01 3.22 1.59
N PRO A 42 -1.77 3.15 1.07
CA PRO A 42 -0.75 4.16 1.32
C PRO A 42 -1.18 5.58 0.90
N VAL A 43 -1.66 5.74 -0.35
CA VAL A 43 -2.16 7.05 -0.85
C VAL A 43 -3.35 7.52 -0.03
N TYR A 44 -4.33 6.62 0.21
CA TYR A 44 -5.49 6.92 1.05
C TYR A 44 -5.06 7.46 2.42
N THR A 45 -4.13 6.78 3.09
CA THR A 45 -3.68 7.12 4.44
C THR A 45 -2.94 8.46 4.45
N ILE A 46 -2.07 8.71 3.48
CA ILE A 46 -1.35 9.99 3.35
C ILE A 46 -2.33 11.15 3.15
N ALA A 47 -3.30 10.98 2.24
CA ALA A 47 -4.33 11.98 1.99
C ALA A 47 -5.22 12.22 3.22
N SER A 48 -5.68 11.16 3.88
CA SER A 48 -6.46 11.26 5.11
C SER A 48 -5.69 11.95 6.24
N ASN A 49 -4.40 11.64 6.40
CA ASN A 49 -3.55 12.30 7.39
C ASN A 49 -3.32 13.78 7.07
N ALA A 50 -3.42 14.18 5.81
CA ALA A 50 -3.38 15.57 5.37
C ALA A 50 -4.72 16.31 5.54
N GLY A 51 -5.75 15.65 6.09
CA GLY A 51 -7.05 16.27 6.38
C GLY A 51 -8.02 16.30 5.19
N VAL A 52 -7.74 15.57 4.10
CA VAL A 52 -8.63 15.45 2.95
C VAL A 52 -9.24 14.05 2.83
N GLU A 53 -10.31 13.92 2.05
CA GLU A 53 -10.95 12.62 1.83
C GLU A 53 -10.09 11.72 0.93
N GLY A 54 -9.40 10.75 1.55
CA GLY A 54 -8.46 9.87 0.87
C GLY A 54 -9.10 9.03 -0.24
N ALA A 55 -10.40 8.68 -0.12
CA ALA A 55 -11.10 7.94 -1.16
C ALA A 55 -11.24 8.76 -2.46
N VAL A 56 -11.49 10.07 -2.34
CA VAL A 56 -11.59 10.99 -3.48
C VAL A 56 -10.24 11.14 -4.16
N VAL A 57 -9.16 11.28 -3.39
CA VAL A 57 -7.80 11.38 -3.93
C VAL A 57 -7.40 10.12 -4.70
N VAL A 58 -7.64 8.94 -4.11
CA VAL A 58 -7.38 7.66 -4.78
C VAL A 58 -8.19 7.52 -6.06
N GLY A 59 -9.49 7.82 -6.02
CA GLY A 59 -10.36 7.76 -7.20
C GLY A 59 -9.86 8.64 -8.34
N LYS A 60 -9.56 9.91 -8.03
CA LYS A 60 -9.06 10.87 -9.02
C LYS A 60 -7.71 10.47 -9.62
N LEU A 61 -6.79 9.93 -8.82
CA LEU A 61 -5.51 9.42 -9.33
C LEU A 61 -5.70 8.18 -10.23
N LEU A 62 -6.66 7.30 -9.92
CA LEU A 62 -6.94 6.13 -10.75
C LEU A 62 -7.48 6.50 -12.14
N GLU A 63 -8.16 7.63 -12.27
CA GLU A 63 -8.66 8.16 -13.55
C GLU A 63 -7.56 8.81 -14.42
N MET A 64 -6.40 9.13 -13.85
CA MET A 64 -5.30 9.74 -14.59
C MET A 64 -4.55 8.74 -15.47
N GLU A 65 -4.12 9.20 -16.64
CA GLU A 65 -3.34 8.43 -17.61
C GLU A 65 -1.84 8.44 -17.30
N ASP A 66 -1.30 9.56 -16.80
CA ASP A 66 0.11 9.67 -16.45
C ASP A 66 0.37 9.11 -15.04
N ASN A 67 1.06 7.98 -14.99
CA ASN A 67 1.42 7.29 -13.75
C ASN A 67 2.49 8.03 -12.91
N ASN A 68 3.01 9.18 -13.38
CA ASN A 68 3.89 10.04 -12.59
C ASN A 68 3.13 11.07 -11.76
N ILE A 69 1.83 11.27 -12.02
CA ILE A 69 1.02 12.18 -11.23
C ILE A 69 0.68 11.54 -9.88
N GLY A 70 0.85 12.29 -8.81
CA GLY A 70 0.50 11.86 -7.46
C GLY A 70 -0.08 13.02 -6.68
N TYR A 71 -0.40 12.77 -5.42
CA TYR A 71 -0.94 13.78 -4.52
C TYR A 71 0.16 14.31 -3.60
N ASN A 72 0.47 15.59 -3.70
CA ASN A 72 1.35 16.27 -2.77
C ASN A 72 0.55 16.67 -1.52
N ALA A 73 0.71 15.91 -0.45
CA ALA A 73 0.02 16.13 0.82
C ALA A 73 0.39 17.45 1.53
N ALA A 74 1.54 18.06 1.19
CA ALA A 74 1.95 19.33 1.79
C ALA A 74 1.25 20.54 1.16
N THR A 75 0.97 20.48 -0.15
CA THR A 75 0.31 21.58 -0.90
C THR A 75 -1.16 21.31 -1.19
N GLY A 76 -1.57 20.04 -1.15
CA GLY A 76 -2.91 19.60 -1.52
C GLY A 76 -3.14 19.45 -3.02
N GLU A 77 -2.08 19.44 -3.83
CA GLU A 77 -2.15 19.48 -5.29
C GLU A 77 -1.80 18.13 -5.94
N TYR A 78 -2.31 17.94 -7.15
CA TYR A 78 -1.96 16.79 -7.99
C TYR A 78 -0.81 17.21 -8.90
N VAL A 79 0.35 16.62 -8.69
CA VAL A 79 1.61 17.06 -9.32
C VAL A 79 2.37 15.88 -9.90
N ASN A 80 3.26 16.17 -10.85
CA ASN A 80 4.23 15.16 -11.27
C ASN A 80 5.24 14.94 -10.15
N MET A 81 5.14 13.79 -9.49
CA MET A 81 5.92 13.46 -8.29
C MET A 81 7.42 13.43 -8.58
N VAL A 82 7.80 13.03 -9.80
CA VAL A 82 9.20 12.97 -10.20
C VAL A 82 9.78 14.37 -10.42
N ALA A 83 9.02 15.24 -11.08
CA ALA A 83 9.42 16.63 -11.32
C ALA A 83 9.53 17.43 -10.01
N GLU A 84 8.61 17.21 -9.07
CA GLU A 84 8.59 17.83 -7.74
C GLU A 84 9.59 17.20 -6.75
N GLY A 85 10.32 16.16 -7.17
CA GLY A 85 11.31 15.49 -6.31
C GLY A 85 10.72 14.63 -5.19
N ILE A 86 9.42 14.35 -5.22
CA ILE A 86 8.74 13.46 -4.27
C ILE A 86 8.90 12.01 -4.75
N LEU A 87 10.04 11.43 -4.39
CA LEU A 87 10.53 10.18 -4.97
C LEU A 87 10.78 9.13 -3.91
N ASP A 88 10.37 7.90 -4.20
CA ASP A 88 10.74 6.74 -3.39
C ASP A 88 11.83 5.89 -4.08
N PRO A 89 12.85 5.41 -3.36
CA PRO A 89 13.79 4.45 -3.91
C PRO A 89 13.10 3.12 -4.24
N LEU A 90 13.22 2.67 -5.50
CA LEU A 90 12.59 1.42 -5.97
C LEU A 90 12.93 0.22 -5.07
N LYS A 91 14.20 0.13 -4.64
CA LYS A 91 14.67 -0.94 -3.75
C LYS A 91 13.87 -0.96 -2.45
N VAL A 92 13.63 0.20 -1.84
CA VAL A 92 12.92 0.30 -0.55
C VAL A 92 11.47 -0.14 -0.71
N VAL A 93 10.76 0.36 -1.73
CA VAL A 93 9.36 -0.01 -1.99
C VAL A 93 9.23 -1.51 -2.26
N ARG A 94 10.12 -2.07 -3.09
CA ARG A 94 10.12 -3.51 -3.39
C ARG A 94 10.42 -4.36 -2.16
N THR A 95 11.43 -4.01 -1.39
CA THR A 95 11.81 -4.74 -0.18
C THR A 95 10.67 -4.70 0.84
N ALA A 96 10.10 -3.52 1.11
CA ALA A 96 8.97 -3.38 2.02
C ALA A 96 7.76 -4.25 1.61
N LEU A 97 7.42 -4.29 0.32
CA LEU A 97 6.31 -5.12 -0.17
C LEU A 97 6.62 -6.63 -0.03
N THR A 98 7.86 -7.02 -0.33
CA THR A 98 8.30 -8.43 -0.24
C THR A 98 8.30 -8.90 1.22
N ASP A 99 8.81 -8.07 2.14
CA ASP A 99 8.86 -8.36 3.57
C ASP A 99 7.43 -8.43 4.14
N ALA A 100 6.55 -7.49 3.77
CA ALA A 100 5.15 -7.52 4.17
C ALA A 100 4.44 -8.80 3.71
N ALA A 101 4.70 -9.26 2.47
CA ALA A 101 4.16 -10.53 1.98
C ALA A 101 4.71 -11.74 2.77
N SER A 102 6.00 -11.74 3.09
CA SER A 102 6.62 -12.80 3.90
C SER A 102 6.01 -12.88 5.31
N VAL A 103 5.89 -11.75 6.00
CA VAL A 103 5.27 -11.68 7.34
C VAL A 103 3.80 -12.08 7.28
N SER A 104 3.05 -11.60 6.29
CA SER A 104 1.61 -11.93 6.15
C SER A 104 1.40 -13.43 5.91
N SER A 105 2.26 -14.06 5.10
CA SER A 105 2.20 -15.50 4.86
C SER A 105 2.48 -16.31 6.12
N LEU A 106 3.40 -15.86 6.97
CA LEU A 106 3.68 -16.49 8.27
C LEU A 106 2.52 -16.30 9.24
N MET A 107 1.93 -15.09 9.29
CA MET A 107 0.80 -14.81 10.18
C MET A 107 -0.47 -15.60 9.79
N MET A 108 -0.76 -15.78 8.49
CA MET A 108 -1.93 -16.55 8.04
C MET A 108 -1.87 -18.04 8.41
N THR A 109 -0.67 -18.60 8.57
CA THR A 109 -0.49 -20.01 8.97
C THR A 109 -0.20 -20.18 10.46
N SER A 110 -0.05 -19.08 11.19
CA SER A 110 0.19 -19.10 12.64
C SER A 110 -1.13 -19.29 13.39
N GLU A 111 -1.39 -20.49 13.88
CA GLU A 111 -2.62 -20.81 14.62
C GLU A 111 -2.56 -20.40 16.10
N ALA A 112 -1.36 -20.34 16.69
CA ALA A 112 -1.17 -19.99 18.09
C ALA A 112 0.18 -19.27 18.31
N ILE A 113 0.21 -18.36 19.29
CA ILE A 113 1.41 -17.66 19.75
C ILE A 113 1.59 -17.97 21.23
N ILE A 114 2.77 -18.47 21.60
CA ILE A 114 3.15 -18.69 23.00
C ILE A 114 3.91 -17.44 23.46
N VAL A 115 3.43 -16.81 24.54
CA VAL A 115 4.06 -15.66 25.16
C VAL A 115 4.54 -16.00 26.58
N GLU A 116 5.64 -15.38 27.01
CA GLU A 116 6.06 -15.45 28.41
C GLU A 116 5.11 -14.64 29.30
N ALA A 117 4.84 -15.15 30.49
CA ALA A 117 4.05 -14.43 31.48
C ALA A 117 4.77 -13.13 31.88
N PRO A 118 4.03 -12.02 32.10
CA PRO A 118 4.63 -10.80 32.63
C PRO A 118 5.35 -11.11 33.93
N LYS A 119 6.62 -10.68 34.03
CA LYS A 119 7.40 -10.85 35.26
C LYS A 119 6.68 -10.06 36.37
N PRO A 120 6.53 -10.63 37.58
CA PRO A 120 6.02 -9.85 38.70
C PRO A 120 6.92 -8.62 38.87
N GLU A 121 6.31 -7.43 38.93
CA GLU A 121 7.03 -6.23 39.33
C GLU A 121 7.61 -6.51 40.73
N GLY A 122 8.93 -6.36 40.87
CA GLY A 122 9.60 -6.57 42.15
C GLY A 122 9.01 -5.65 43.19
N GLY A 123 8.29 -6.23 44.16
CA GLY A 123 7.86 -5.53 45.36
C GLY A 123 9.10 -5.07 46.13
N GLY A 124 9.18 -3.77 46.37
CA GLY A 124 10.01 -3.22 47.44
C GLY A 124 9.44 -3.55 48.81
#